data_AF-A0A3S5JSG7-F1
#
_entry.id   AF-A0A3S5JSG7-F1
#
_cell.length_a   1.000
_cell.length_b   1.000
_cell.length_c   1.000
_cell.angle_alpha   90.00
_cell.angle_beta   90.00
_cell.angle_gamma   90.00
#
_symmetry.space_group_name_H-M   'P 1'
#
loop_
_entity.id
_entity.type
_entity.pdbx_description
1 polymer ?
#
loop_
_entity_poly.entity_id
_entity_poly.type
_entity_poly.pdbx_seq_one_letter_code
_entity_poly.pdbx_strand_id
1 'polypeptide(L)'
;MGRPDPSMFQSKQIDIQIPMPWPYAIAFFIVLVGYLAFLALIVPAHISSYFLEDYTYPSGDDMEFFFGSQLALFVAMLAIGQKADTTIRENIRKIREESPPRDARIRLDAGGVELESFWRGATVRRPTSDDLGWVFEPPGPESWENADSLFTPDPDGIIQEHPSVVGTPTPPDFTTNGVLVIMSTLPLMGVAMTIPPLLEIDSRSAFVFMPILFAIFTAVSLVVGRRSRAAIEVPTQKARSIAIGDAEVIGQVRPMSQPPTVVVDNDPSKTAEDLVVWNWLYDVEIEETYTNSDGERETRRYWRDIDSESGDETFVTHDGTGGVIVEPGSFSRKELGQPIITWSCSHSSFAKLRKINLWRAVRTYGSGRVLEHRWRLWGLSIGDPCMIHGSATTLSLEATEKYGITKKDPPNSRIALLGKDSEAMKTTIWRGSELTNVALAESAFETAVIPVIMTLFATTASIICYLAL
;
A
#
# COMPACT_ATOMS: atom_id res chain seq x y z
N MET A 1 25.40 -15.96 6.65
CA MET A 1 25.39 -14.61 7.25
C MET A 1 25.15 -14.73 8.75
N GLY A 2 25.70 -13.82 9.56
CA GLY A 2 25.38 -13.78 11.00
C GLY A 2 23.91 -13.40 11.22
N ARG A 3 23.37 -13.68 12.41
CA ARG A 3 22.02 -13.21 12.77
C ARG A 3 21.99 -11.68 12.67
N PRO A 4 20.93 -11.09 12.09
CA PRO A 4 20.82 -9.65 12.03
C PRO A 4 20.72 -9.07 13.44
N ASP A 5 21.31 -7.89 13.65
CA ASP A 5 21.15 -7.13 14.89
C ASP A 5 19.69 -6.63 14.99
N PRO A 6 18.91 -7.10 15.98
CA PRO A 6 17.50 -6.71 16.15
C PRO A 6 17.32 -5.20 16.31
N SER A 7 18.33 -4.48 16.82
CA SER A 7 18.26 -3.03 17.01
C SER A 7 18.11 -2.26 15.69
N MET A 8 18.45 -2.85 14.55
CA MET A 8 18.24 -2.25 13.23
C MET A 8 16.76 -2.15 12.83
N PHE A 9 15.90 -2.94 13.46
CA PHE A 9 14.46 -3.03 13.16
C PHE A 9 13.58 -2.50 14.29
N GLN A 10 14.21 -1.98 15.34
CA GLN A 10 13.53 -1.22 16.39
C GLN A 10 13.56 0.25 16.00
N SER A 11 12.37 0.83 15.79
CA SER A 11 12.28 2.27 15.54
C SER A 11 12.66 3.05 16.78
N LYS A 12 13.29 4.21 16.57
CA LYS A 12 13.33 5.25 17.59
C LYS A 12 11.93 5.87 17.69
N GLN A 13 11.54 6.31 18.89
CA GLN A 13 10.28 7.05 19.07
C GLN A 13 10.17 8.26 18.13
N ILE A 14 11.30 8.92 17.85
CA ILE A 14 11.40 10.05 16.92
C ILE A 14 12.37 9.68 15.80
N ASP A 15 11.89 9.72 14.56
CA ASP A 15 12.61 9.28 13.37
C ASP A 15 12.48 10.30 12.22
N ILE A 16 13.36 11.31 12.24
CA ILE A 16 13.36 12.37 11.24
C ILE A 16 14.39 12.04 10.17
N GLN A 17 13.93 11.75 8.96
CA GLN A 17 14.75 11.49 7.79
C GLN A 17 14.32 12.33 6.58
N ILE A 18 15.26 12.57 5.67
CA ILE A 18 14.96 13.21 4.38
C ILE A 18 14.34 12.16 3.45
N PRO A 19 13.24 12.48 2.74
CA PRO A 19 12.65 11.58 1.75
C PRO A 19 13.66 11.09 0.71
N MET A 20 13.67 9.79 0.46
CA MET A 20 14.51 9.14 -0.55
C MET A 20 13.63 8.27 -1.46
N PRO A 21 14.01 8.00 -2.72
CA PRO A 21 15.24 8.42 -3.41
C PRO A 21 15.35 9.93 -3.72
N TRP A 22 16.48 10.34 -4.30
CA TRP A 22 16.86 11.74 -4.58
C TRP A 22 15.77 12.65 -5.20
N PRO A 23 14.83 12.19 -6.05
CA PRO A 23 13.76 13.05 -6.55
C PRO A 23 12.85 13.57 -5.43
N TYR A 24 12.57 12.74 -4.42
CA TYR A 24 11.78 13.16 -3.26
C TYR A 24 12.55 14.09 -2.34
N ALA A 25 13.88 13.90 -2.21
CA ALA A 25 14.73 14.83 -1.49
C ALA A 25 14.70 16.24 -2.12
N ILE A 26 14.80 16.32 -3.45
CA ILE A 26 14.68 17.61 -4.17
C ILE A 26 13.30 18.22 -3.93
N ALA A 27 12.24 17.44 -4.10
CA ALA A 27 10.87 17.92 -3.88
C ALA A 27 10.66 18.40 -2.43
N PHE A 28 11.26 17.72 -1.44
CA PHE A 28 11.26 18.15 -0.05
C PHE A 28 11.90 19.53 0.13
N PHE A 29 13.07 19.78 -0.45
CA PHE A 29 13.68 21.12 -0.38
C PHE A 29 12.87 22.18 -1.12
N ILE A 30 12.25 21.85 -2.25
CA ILE A 30 11.33 22.76 -2.96
C ILE A 30 10.14 23.13 -2.08
N VAL A 31 9.54 22.16 -1.39
CA VAL A 31 8.42 22.38 -0.46
C VAL A 31 8.86 23.26 0.72
N LEU A 32 10.06 23.06 1.27
CA LEU A 32 10.60 23.92 2.33
C LEU A 32 10.82 25.36 1.85
N VAL A 33 11.38 25.55 0.65
CA VAL A 33 11.54 26.89 0.06
C VAL A 33 10.18 27.54 -0.19
N GLY A 34 9.22 26.78 -0.72
CA GLY A 34 7.84 27.22 -0.91
C GLY A 34 7.16 27.63 0.41
N TYR A 35 7.43 26.90 1.49
CA TYR A 35 6.95 27.25 2.83
C TYR A 35 7.55 28.55 3.35
N LEU A 36 8.86 28.76 3.17
CA LEU A 36 9.51 30.01 3.54
C LEU A 36 8.94 31.19 2.74
N ALA A 37 8.68 31.00 1.45
CA ALA A 37 8.01 32.01 0.62
C ALA A 37 6.59 32.30 1.11
N PHE A 38 5.82 31.27 1.47
CA PHE A 38 4.50 31.42 2.08
C PHE A 38 4.56 32.23 3.39
N LEU A 39 5.51 31.93 4.28
CA LEU A 39 5.71 32.68 5.53
C LEU A 39 6.10 34.14 5.28
N ALA A 40 6.88 34.42 4.24
CA ALA A 40 7.38 35.76 3.95
C ALA A 40 6.38 36.65 3.19
N LEU A 41 5.50 36.04 2.38
CA LEU A 41 4.63 36.79 1.45
C LEU A 41 3.15 36.66 1.78
N ILE A 42 2.68 35.45 2.08
CA ILE A 42 1.25 35.14 2.22
C ILE A 42 0.77 35.38 3.65
N VAL A 43 1.53 34.93 4.65
CA VAL A 43 1.17 35.15 6.07
C VAL A 43 1.05 36.65 6.40
N PRO A 44 1.98 37.53 6.00
CA PRO A 44 1.83 38.97 6.25
C PRO A 44 0.60 39.54 5.56
N ALA A 45 0.27 39.11 4.33
CA ALA A 45 -0.92 39.59 3.63
C ALA A 45 -2.22 39.27 4.40
N HIS A 46 -2.35 38.04 4.91
CA HIS A 46 -3.47 37.63 5.77
C HIS A 46 -3.51 38.42 7.08
N ILE A 47 -2.36 38.60 7.74
CA ILE A 47 -2.30 39.37 8.99
C ILE A 47 -2.76 40.80 8.75
N SER A 48 -2.25 41.43 7.69
CA SER A 48 -2.58 42.80 7.34
C SER A 48 -4.06 42.99 7.05
N SER A 49 -4.65 42.11 6.22
CA SER A 49 -6.04 42.25 5.78
C SER A 49 -7.05 41.94 6.87
N TYR A 50 -6.74 40.99 7.75
CA TYR A 50 -7.67 40.57 8.80
C TYR A 50 -7.51 41.32 10.12
N PHE A 51 -6.32 41.85 10.43
CA PHE A 51 -6.04 42.39 11.77
C PHE A 51 -5.51 43.82 11.79
N LEU A 52 -4.96 44.34 10.68
CA LEU A 52 -4.31 45.66 10.68
C LEU A 52 -5.06 46.70 9.84
N GLU A 53 -6.17 46.34 9.19
CA GLU A 53 -6.97 47.20 8.29
C GLU A 53 -6.19 47.86 7.12
N ASP A 54 -4.89 47.57 7.01
CA ASP A 54 -3.95 48.19 6.08
C ASP A 54 -3.34 47.09 5.19
N TYR A 55 -3.98 46.74 4.06
CA TYR A 55 -3.30 46.26 2.84
C TYR A 55 -4.27 45.95 1.71
N THR A 56 -3.80 46.04 0.47
CA THR A 56 -4.45 45.51 -0.73
C THR A 56 -4.37 43.98 -0.75
N TYR A 57 -5.47 43.31 -0.43
CA TYR A 57 -5.61 41.87 -0.66
C TYR A 57 -5.63 41.57 -2.18
N PRO A 58 -5.06 40.46 -2.66
CA PRO A 58 -5.11 40.09 -4.08
C PRO A 58 -6.56 40.09 -4.61
N SER A 59 -6.76 40.45 -5.88
CA SER A 59 -8.07 40.52 -6.52
C SER A 59 -8.05 39.92 -7.92
N GLY A 60 -9.18 39.38 -8.40
CA GLY A 60 -9.25 38.75 -9.71
C GLY A 60 -8.32 37.53 -9.83
N ASP A 61 -7.65 37.36 -10.97
CA ASP A 61 -6.75 36.24 -11.26
C ASP A 61 -5.63 36.05 -10.21
N ASP A 62 -5.16 37.16 -9.61
CA ASP A 62 -4.16 37.11 -8.55
C ASP A 62 -4.69 36.43 -7.28
N MET A 63 -6.00 36.50 -7.02
CA MET A 63 -6.63 35.84 -5.88
C MET A 63 -6.76 34.33 -6.09
N GLU A 64 -7.09 33.90 -7.32
CA GLU A 64 -7.11 32.46 -7.66
C GLU A 64 -5.72 31.85 -7.52
N PHE A 65 -4.68 32.54 -8.00
CA PHE A 65 -3.30 32.13 -7.81
C PHE A 65 -2.91 32.10 -6.32
N PHE A 66 -3.31 33.11 -5.55
CA PHE A 66 -3.07 33.18 -4.10
C PHE A 66 -3.71 32.01 -3.35
N PHE A 67 -4.97 31.69 -3.65
CA PHE A 67 -5.67 30.51 -3.12
C PHE A 67 -4.97 29.20 -3.54
N GLY A 68 -4.72 29.06 -4.84
CA GLY A 68 -4.14 27.85 -5.44
C GLY A 68 -2.75 27.55 -4.89
N SER A 69 -1.91 28.56 -4.66
CA SER A 69 -0.56 28.37 -4.11
C SER A 69 -0.56 27.79 -2.69
N GLN A 70 -1.49 28.22 -1.84
CA GLN A 70 -1.61 27.73 -0.46
C GLN A 70 -2.16 26.30 -0.43
N LEU A 71 -3.16 26.01 -1.26
CA LEU A 71 -3.71 24.67 -1.42
C LEU A 71 -2.66 23.70 -1.99
N ALA A 72 -1.91 24.13 -3.01
CA ALA A 72 -0.83 23.35 -3.60
C ALA A 72 0.27 23.07 -2.57
N LEU A 73 0.67 24.05 -1.77
CA LEU A 73 1.66 23.88 -0.71
C LEU A 73 1.17 22.91 0.36
N PHE A 74 -0.09 23.02 0.80
CA PHE A 74 -0.72 22.09 1.74
C PHE A 74 -0.66 20.64 1.22
N VAL A 75 -1.13 20.42 -0.01
CA VAL A 75 -1.14 19.07 -0.63
C VAL A 75 0.29 18.56 -0.85
N ALA A 76 1.22 19.41 -1.28
CA ALA A 76 2.61 19.03 -1.48
C ALA A 76 3.30 18.61 -0.19
N MET A 77 3.02 19.29 0.94
CA MET A 77 3.55 18.89 2.25
C MET A 77 3.08 17.50 2.67
N LEU A 78 1.78 17.21 2.52
CA LEU A 78 1.24 15.89 2.84
C LEU A 78 1.83 14.81 1.93
N ALA A 79 1.88 15.07 0.62
CA ALA A 79 2.40 14.14 -0.36
C ALA A 79 3.88 13.80 -0.13
N ILE A 80 4.71 14.80 0.20
CA ILE A 80 6.13 14.59 0.50
C ILE A 80 6.34 13.96 1.88
N GLY A 81 5.52 14.30 2.87
CA GLY A 81 5.53 13.67 4.20
C GLY A 81 5.39 12.16 4.11
N GLN A 82 4.41 11.68 3.34
CA GLN A 82 4.19 10.24 3.10
C GLN A 82 5.35 9.54 2.36
N LYS A 83 6.24 10.30 1.71
CA LYS A 83 7.43 9.77 1.03
C LYS A 83 8.69 9.85 1.89
N ALA A 84 8.61 10.38 3.11
CA ALA A 84 9.73 10.29 4.04
C ALA A 84 10.00 8.82 4.38
N ASP A 85 11.26 8.41 4.23
CA ASP A 85 11.70 7.09 4.69
C ASP A 85 11.73 7.07 6.23
N THR A 86 11.47 5.89 6.79
CA THR A 86 11.79 5.59 8.19
C THR A 86 13.14 4.90 8.25
N THR A 87 13.80 4.94 9.39
CA THR A 87 15.05 4.21 9.67
C THR A 87 14.91 2.72 9.34
N ILE A 88 13.74 2.11 9.61
CA ILE A 88 13.47 0.71 9.25
C ILE A 88 13.48 0.55 7.72
N ARG A 89 12.77 1.40 6.98
CA ARG A 89 12.72 1.34 5.51
C ARG A 89 14.09 1.59 4.88
N GLU A 90 14.86 2.53 5.42
CA GLU A 90 16.23 2.80 5.00
C GLU A 90 17.15 1.60 5.24
N ASN A 91 17.08 0.98 6.41
CA ASN A 91 17.87 -0.20 6.76
C ASN A 91 17.50 -1.40 5.87
N ILE A 92 16.21 -1.65 5.63
CA ILE A 92 15.75 -2.69 4.71
C ILE A 92 16.28 -2.44 3.30
N ARG A 93 16.21 -1.20 2.81
CA ARG A 93 16.74 -0.83 1.49
C ARG A 93 18.25 -1.10 1.43
N LYS A 94 19.02 -0.66 2.42
CA LYS A 94 20.48 -0.89 2.47
C LYS A 94 20.82 -2.38 2.45
N ILE A 95 20.10 -3.20 3.24
CA ILE A 95 20.31 -4.66 3.25
C ILE A 95 20.02 -5.25 1.87
N ARG A 96 18.92 -4.85 1.22
CA ARG A 96 18.57 -5.32 -0.13
C ARG A 96 19.56 -4.84 -1.20
N GLU A 97 20.15 -3.66 -1.05
CA GLU A 97 21.19 -3.15 -1.95
C GLU A 97 22.53 -3.87 -1.76
N GLU A 98 22.93 -4.16 -0.52
CA GLU A 98 24.18 -4.85 -0.19
C GLU A 98 24.12 -6.35 -0.48
N SER A 99 22.95 -6.96 -0.30
CA SER A 99 22.73 -8.40 -0.42
C SER A 99 21.31 -8.69 -0.92
N PRO A 100 21.05 -8.49 -2.23
CA PRO A 100 19.73 -8.71 -2.80
C PRO A 100 19.36 -10.20 -2.67
N PRO A 101 18.24 -10.53 -2.01
CA PRO A 101 17.81 -11.91 -1.86
C PRO A 101 17.52 -12.54 -3.22
N ARG A 102 17.57 -13.87 -3.33
CA ARG A 102 17.33 -14.60 -4.59
C ARG A 102 16.11 -14.09 -5.36
N ASP A 103 14.98 -13.89 -4.69
CA ASP A 103 13.75 -13.47 -5.37
C ASP A 103 13.84 -12.04 -5.91
N ALA A 104 14.53 -11.16 -5.20
CA ALA A 104 14.81 -9.81 -5.70
C ALA A 104 15.71 -9.85 -6.94
N ARG A 105 16.70 -10.75 -6.99
CA ARG A 105 17.57 -10.94 -8.16
C ARG A 105 16.80 -11.48 -9.36
N ILE A 106 15.99 -12.53 -9.16
CA ILE A 106 15.13 -13.10 -10.20
C ILE A 106 14.19 -12.03 -10.78
N ARG A 107 13.61 -11.18 -9.92
CA ARG A 107 12.75 -10.06 -10.33
C ARG A 107 13.51 -8.93 -10.99
N LEU A 108 14.74 -8.64 -10.57
CA LEU A 108 15.58 -7.65 -11.23
C LEU A 108 15.91 -8.10 -12.66
N ASP A 109 16.24 -9.39 -12.83
CA ASP A 109 16.56 -9.99 -14.12
C ASP A 109 15.33 -10.10 -15.04
N ALA A 110 14.16 -10.41 -14.48
CA ALA A 110 12.89 -10.49 -15.22
C ALA A 110 12.17 -9.14 -15.38
N GLY A 111 12.56 -8.14 -14.59
CA GLY A 111 11.90 -6.85 -14.42
C GLY A 111 12.09 -5.92 -15.62
N GLY A 112 11.19 -4.93 -15.72
CA GLY A 112 11.24 -3.92 -16.77
C GLY A 112 9.99 -3.88 -17.63
N VAL A 113 10.07 -3.11 -18.72
CA VAL A 113 8.99 -3.00 -19.71
C VAL A 113 9.48 -3.68 -20.99
N GLU A 114 8.93 -4.85 -21.27
CA GLU A 114 9.17 -5.60 -22.50
C GLU A 114 8.14 -5.18 -23.55
N LEU A 115 8.63 -4.71 -24.70
CA LEU A 115 7.79 -4.44 -25.85
C LEU A 115 7.59 -5.74 -26.64
N GLU A 116 6.48 -6.43 -26.41
CA GLU A 116 6.16 -7.66 -27.17
C GLU A 116 5.94 -7.37 -28.65
N SER A 117 5.36 -6.21 -28.99
CA SER A 117 5.13 -5.84 -30.37
C SER A 117 5.03 -4.33 -30.55
N PHE A 118 6.03 -3.76 -31.19
CA PHE A 118 6.08 -2.34 -31.60
C PHE A 118 4.82 -1.89 -32.33
N TRP A 119 4.40 -2.64 -33.36
CA TRP A 119 3.22 -2.32 -34.16
C TRP A 119 1.88 -2.46 -33.44
N ARG A 120 1.88 -3.06 -32.25
CA ARG A 120 0.68 -3.30 -31.45
C ARG A 120 0.63 -2.41 -30.20
N GLY A 121 1.71 -1.70 -29.92
CA GLY A 121 1.91 -1.03 -28.63
C GLY A 121 1.70 -1.98 -27.46
N ALA A 122 2.01 -3.27 -27.64
CA ALA A 122 1.81 -4.29 -26.63
C ALA A 122 3.03 -4.32 -25.71
N THR A 123 2.82 -4.16 -24.42
CA THR A 123 3.88 -4.15 -23.41
C THR A 123 3.57 -5.12 -22.28
N VAL A 124 4.62 -5.71 -21.74
CA VAL A 124 4.59 -6.46 -20.49
C VAL A 124 5.49 -5.76 -19.51
N ARG A 125 4.92 -5.36 -18.39
CA ARG A 125 5.63 -4.71 -17.30
C ARG A 125 5.72 -5.66 -16.13
N ARG A 126 6.94 -5.92 -15.67
CA ARG A 126 7.22 -6.58 -14.39
C ARG A 126 7.90 -5.58 -13.45
N PRO A 127 7.46 -5.46 -12.18
CA PRO A 127 8.12 -4.58 -11.23
C PRO A 127 9.59 -4.98 -11.04
N THR A 128 10.49 -4.00 -11.07
CA THR A 128 11.92 -4.20 -10.83
C THR A 128 12.27 -4.29 -9.35
N SER A 129 11.36 -3.86 -8.48
CA SER A 129 11.50 -3.90 -7.02
C SER A 129 10.20 -4.34 -6.38
N ASP A 130 10.30 -5.01 -5.23
CA ASP A 130 9.15 -5.45 -4.46
C ASP A 130 9.33 -5.18 -2.97
N ASP A 131 8.57 -4.22 -2.45
CA ASP A 131 8.71 -3.77 -1.06
C ASP A 131 8.28 -4.85 -0.07
N LEU A 132 7.40 -5.77 -0.50
CA LEU A 132 6.89 -6.91 0.28
C LEU A 132 7.69 -8.21 0.07
N GLY A 133 8.72 -8.21 -0.78
CA GLY A 133 9.58 -9.38 -0.95
C GLY A 133 10.48 -9.62 0.25
N TRP A 134 11.21 -10.75 0.27
CA TRP A 134 12.19 -10.98 1.33
C TRP A 134 13.22 -9.82 1.44
N VAL A 135 13.70 -9.60 2.65
CA VAL A 135 14.83 -8.73 3.02
C VAL A 135 16.08 -9.57 3.20
N PHE A 136 15.96 -10.73 3.86
CA PHE A 136 17.04 -11.69 4.05
C PHE A 136 16.89 -12.88 3.11
N GLU A 137 17.99 -13.61 2.87
CA GLU A 137 17.95 -14.81 2.02
C GLU A 137 17.01 -15.87 2.62
N PRO A 138 15.92 -16.25 1.93
CA PRO A 138 15.03 -17.30 2.41
C PRO A 138 15.65 -18.69 2.19
N PRO A 139 15.12 -19.74 2.82
CA PRO A 139 15.45 -21.10 2.45
C PRO A 139 15.15 -21.34 0.96
N GLY A 140 16.06 -21.99 0.23
CA GLY A 140 15.83 -22.35 -1.17
C GLY A 140 14.94 -23.60 -1.31
N PRO A 141 14.42 -23.90 -2.52
CA PRO A 141 13.59 -25.07 -2.77
C PRO A 141 14.20 -26.39 -2.34
N GLU A 142 15.52 -26.50 -2.39
CA GLU A 142 16.29 -27.63 -1.89
C GLU A 142 16.01 -27.98 -0.42
N SER A 143 15.53 -27.02 0.38
CA SER A 143 15.22 -27.21 1.80
C SER A 143 13.91 -27.98 2.01
N TRP A 144 12.97 -27.97 1.06
CA TRP A 144 11.70 -28.69 1.15
C TRP A 144 11.54 -29.79 0.10
N GLU A 145 12.24 -29.72 -1.03
CA GLU A 145 12.24 -30.79 -2.04
C GLU A 145 12.89 -32.09 -1.53
N ASN A 146 13.89 -31.97 -0.65
CA ASN A 146 14.62 -33.10 -0.06
C ASN A 146 14.12 -33.50 1.33
N ALA A 147 13.10 -32.82 1.85
CA ALA A 147 12.57 -33.09 3.18
C ALA A 147 11.65 -34.33 3.16
N ASP A 148 11.70 -35.11 4.24
CA ASP A 148 10.77 -36.25 4.42
C ASP A 148 9.31 -35.78 4.48
N SER A 149 9.07 -34.54 4.94
CA SER A 149 7.74 -33.93 5.04
C SER A 149 7.82 -32.40 5.15
N LEU A 150 6.87 -31.71 4.52
CA LEU A 150 6.72 -30.25 4.54
C LEU A 150 6.45 -29.66 5.93
N PHE A 151 6.12 -30.49 6.91
CA PHE A 151 5.81 -30.05 8.28
C PHE A 151 6.99 -30.15 9.22
N THR A 152 8.07 -30.81 8.77
CA THR A 152 9.28 -31.01 9.57
C THR A 152 10.14 -29.75 9.59
N PRO A 153 10.90 -29.50 10.67
CA PRO A 153 11.72 -28.31 10.80
C PRO A 153 12.85 -28.30 9.79
N ASP A 154 13.21 -27.10 9.34
CA ASP A 154 14.35 -26.93 8.44
C ASP A 154 15.67 -27.17 9.20
N PRO A 155 16.72 -27.68 8.52
CA PRO A 155 18.04 -27.86 9.12
C PRO A 155 18.66 -26.56 9.63
N ASP A 156 18.40 -25.45 8.94
CA ASP A 156 18.90 -24.11 9.28
C ASP A 156 18.12 -23.47 10.44
N GLY A 157 17.02 -24.10 10.85
CA GLY A 157 16.13 -23.63 11.90
C GLY A 157 15.21 -22.50 11.43
N ILE A 158 14.84 -21.64 12.38
CA ILE A 158 13.86 -20.58 12.17
C ILE A 158 14.35 -19.52 11.15
N ILE A 159 13.43 -19.04 10.30
CA ILE A 159 13.75 -18.00 9.31
C ILE A 159 14.20 -16.70 9.98
N GLN A 160 15.08 -15.96 9.30
CA GLN A 160 15.67 -14.73 9.85
C GLN A 160 14.63 -13.64 10.11
N GLU A 161 13.60 -13.53 9.26
CA GLU A 161 12.55 -12.52 9.39
C GLU A 161 11.48 -12.86 10.44
N HIS A 162 11.58 -14.02 11.11
CA HIS A 162 10.64 -14.31 12.18
C HIS A 162 10.84 -13.29 13.33
N PRO A 163 9.76 -12.72 13.91
CA PRO A 163 9.83 -11.77 15.03
C PRO A 163 10.59 -12.23 16.27
N SER A 164 10.77 -13.54 16.47
CA SER A 164 11.59 -14.08 17.57
C SER A 164 13.10 -13.99 17.30
N VAL A 165 13.50 -13.60 16.08
CA VAL A 165 14.88 -13.34 15.65
C VAL A 165 15.11 -11.84 15.47
N VAL A 166 14.33 -11.18 14.60
CA VAL A 166 14.48 -9.74 14.31
C VAL A 166 13.86 -8.81 15.37
N GLY A 167 13.07 -9.37 16.30
CA GLY A 167 12.19 -8.59 17.18
C GLY A 167 10.88 -8.24 16.49
N THR A 168 9.88 -7.83 17.26
CA THR A 168 8.63 -7.26 16.76
C THR A 168 8.91 -5.81 16.33
N PRO A 169 8.92 -5.50 15.03
CA PRO A 169 9.15 -4.14 14.57
C PRO A 169 7.98 -3.25 15.01
N THR A 170 8.29 -2.10 15.60
CA THR A 170 7.30 -1.07 15.91
C THR A 170 7.48 0.09 14.93
N PRO A 171 6.42 0.63 14.33
CA PRO A 171 6.55 1.87 13.57
C PRO A 171 6.95 3.03 14.52
N PRO A 172 7.72 4.03 14.04
CA PRO A 172 8.06 5.20 14.85
C PRO A 172 6.80 5.99 15.25
N ASP A 173 6.79 6.56 16.46
CA ASP A 173 5.66 7.40 16.92
C ASP A 173 5.61 8.72 16.13
N PHE A 174 6.76 9.29 15.81
CA PHE A 174 6.86 10.58 15.14
C PHE A 174 7.98 10.60 14.10
N THR A 175 7.67 11.09 12.91
CA THR A 175 8.54 11.10 11.74
C THR A 175 8.54 12.46 11.04
N THR A 176 9.30 12.57 9.95
CA THR A 176 9.24 13.73 9.05
C THR A 176 7.84 13.99 8.50
N ASN A 177 7.01 12.95 8.33
CA ASN A 177 5.62 13.10 7.95
C ASN A 177 4.86 13.92 9.01
N GLY A 178 4.99 13.61 10.30
CA GLY A 178 4.41 14.37 11.40
C GLY A 178 4.85 15.83 11.41
N VAL A 179 6.13 16.11 11.13
CA VAL A 179 6.63 17.50 11.00
C VAL A 179 5.93 18.24 9.87
N LEU A 180 5.84 17.63 8.68
CA LEU A 180 5.20 18.25 7.51
C LEU A 180 3.69 18.41 7.68
N VAL A 181 3.01 17.45 8.34
CA VAL A 181 1.60 17.57 8.72
C VAL A 181 1.40 18.77 9.66
N ILE A 182 2.24 18.93 10.69
CA ILE A 182 2.17 20.10 11.58
C ILE A 182 2.42 21.40 10.80
N MET A 183 3.44 21.46 9.94
CA MET A 183 3.74 22.64 9.12
C MET A 183 2.58 23.01 8.17
N SER A 184 1.87 21.99 7.66
CA SER A 184 0.72 22.15 6.76
C SER A 184 -0.48 22.87 7.39
N THR A 185 -0.51 22.99 8.72
CA THR A 185 -1.51 23.78 9.47
C THR A 185 -1.63 25.20 8.93
N LEU A 186 -0.52 25.92 8.74
CA LEU A 186 -0.57 27.33 8.35
C LEU A 186 -1.09 27.53 6.92
N PRO A 187 -0.63 26.78 5.89
CA PRO A 187 -1.24 26.81 4.57
C PRO A 187 -2.75 26.50 4.59
N LEU A 188 -3.20 25.52 5.39
CA LEU A 188 -4.63 25.19 5.49
C LEU A 188 -5.44 26.31 6.16
N MET A 189 -4.90 26.97 7.18
CA MET A 189 -5.49 28.18 7.75
C MET A 189 -5.57 29.31 6.71
N GLY A 190 -4.51 29.49 5.92
CA GLY A 190 -4.47 30.48 4.85
C GLY A 190 -5.50 30.22 3.75
N VAL A 191 -5.72 28.96 3.37
CA VAL A 191 -6.82 28.54 2.49
C VAL A 191 -8.16 28.98 3.09
N ALA A 192 -8.41 28.70 4.37
CA ALA A 192 -9.64 29.12 5.05
C ALA A 192 -9.86 30.64 5.02
N MET A 193 -8.78 31.41 5.19
CA MET A 193 -8.80 32.88 5.16
C MET A 193 -8.94 33.45 3.74
N THR A 194 -8.66 32.67 2.70
CA THR A 194 -8.81 33.12 1.31
C THR A 194 -10.20 32.81 0.75
N ILE A 195 -10.94 31.84 1.31
CA ILE A 195 -12.28 31.47 0.84
C ILE A 195 -13.27 32.65 0.85
N PRO A 196 -13.42 33.42 1.94
CA PRO A 196 -14.38 34.52 1.95
C PRO A 196 -14.14 35.61 0.91
N PRO A 197 -12.92 36.17 0.76
CA PRO A 197 -12.68 37.16 -0.29
C PRO A 197 -12.85 36.56 -1.70
N LEU A 198 -12.55 35.28 -1.89
CA LEU A 198 -12.74 34.57 -3.17
C LEU A 198 -14.22 34.40 -3.54
N LEU A 199 -15.07 34.18 -2.54
CA LEU A 199 -16.51 34.01 -2.73
C LEU A 199 -17.28 35.34 -2.57
N GLU A 200 -16.58 36.46 -2.42
CA GLU A 200 -17.15 37.80 -2.15
C GLU A 200 -18.13 37.83 -0.97
N ILE A 201 -17.84 37.05 0.09
CA ILE A 201 -18.62 37.01 1.34
C ILE A 201 -17.88 37.67 2.50
N ASP A 202 -18.57 37.87 3.61
CA ASP A 202 -18.02 38.53 4.80
C ASP A 202 -16.70 37.89 5.25
N SER A 203 -15.63 38.68 5.36
CA SER A 203 -14.29 38.20 5.69
C SER A 203 -14.28 37.40 6.99
N ARG A 204 -15.08 37.77 8.00
CA ARG A 204 -15.14 37.06 9.30
C ARG A 204 -15.61 35.61 9.16
N SER A 205 -16.30 35.27 8.07
CA SER A 205 -16.66 33.89 7.77
C SER A 205 -15.45 32.96 7.58
N ALA A 206 -14.24 33.50 7.36
CA ALA A 206 -12.98 32.72 7.38
C ALA A 206 -12.86 31.88 8.65
N PHE A 207 -13.28 32.45 9.78
CA PHE A 207 -13.24 31.80 11.09
C PHE A 207 -14.37 30.76 11.30
N VAL A 208 -15.26 30.62 10.34
CA VAL A 208 -16.21 29.50 10.26
C VAL A 208 -15.67 28.42 9.32
N PHE A 209 -15.07 28.80 8.19
CA PHE A 209 -14.46 27.83 7.26
C PHE A 209 -13.25 27.10 7.86
N MET A 210 -12.46 27.77 8.70
CA MET A 210 -11.27 27.17 9.30
C MET A 210 -11.56 25.87 10.09
N PRO A 211 -12.45 25.84 11.10
CA PRO A 211 -12.76 24.59 11.80
C PRO A 211 -13.37 23.51 10.88
N ILE A 212 -14.13 23.91 9.86
CA ILE A 212 -14.72 22.97 8.89
C ILE A 212 -13.62 22.26 8.09
N LEU A 213 -12.67 23.01 7.52
CA LEU A 213 -11.58 22.44 6.74
C LEU A 213 -10.69 21.52 7.58
N PHE A 214 -10.39 21.91 8.82
CA PHE A 214 -9.63 21.05 9.72
C PHE A 214 -10.41 19.81 10.16
N ALA A 215 -11.73 19.89 10.32
CA ALA A 215 -12.56 18.71 10.59
C ALA A 215 -12.57 17.74 9.40
N ILE A 216 -12.66 18.26 8.18
CA ILE A 216 -12.55 17.46 6.95
C ILE A 216 -11.17 16.79 6.88
N PHE A 217 -10.09 17.55 7.08
CA PHE A 217 -8.73 17.02 7.09
C PHE A 217 -8.56 15.88 8.12
N THR A 218 -9.05 16.07 9.34
CA THR A 218 -9.03 15.04 10.38
C THR A 218 -9.85 13.81 10.01
N ALA A 219 -11.05 13.99 9.44
CA ALA A 219 -11.86 12.87 8.98
C ALA A 219 -11.15 12.05 7.90
N VAL A 220 -10.54 12.72 6.90
CA VAL A 220 -9.75 12.04 5.86
C VAL A 220 -8.55 11.31 6.45
N SER A 221 -7.80 11.97 7.34
CA SER A 221 -6.61 11.38 7.99
C SER A 221 -6.95 10.13 8.81
N LEU A 222 -8.08 10.16 9.54
CA LEU A 222 -8.56 8.99 10.30
C LEU A 222 -8.98 7.82 9.41
N VAL A 223 -9.61 8.09 8.26
CA VAL A 223 -10.02 7.05 7.32
C VAL A 223 -8.80 6.40 6.67
N VAL A 224 -7.80 7.19 6.27
CA VAL A 224 -6.54 6.69 5.71
C VAL A 224 -5.78 5.88 6.76
N GLY A 225 -5.62 6.41 7.98
CA GLY A 225 -4.87 5.77 9.06
C GLY A 225 -5.48 4.48 9.61
N ARG A 226 -6.79 4.24 9.45
CA ARG A 226 -7.43 2.98 9.87
C ARG A 226 -6.94 1.78 9.06
N ARG A 227 -6.54 1.98 7.80
CA ARG A 227 -6.06 0.88 6.94
C ARG A 227 -4.69 0.36 7.40
N SER A 228 -3.86 1.22 7.98
CA SER A 228 -2.48 0.88 8.39
C SER A 228 -2.38 0.23 9.78
N ARG A 229 -3.45 0.27 10.61
CA ARG A 229 -3.41 -0.17 12.02
C ARG A 229 -3.76 -1.64 12.26
N ALA A 230 -4.33 -2.32 11.28
CA ALA A 230 -4.91 -3.66 11.47
C ALA A 230 -3.89 -4.80 11.62
N ALA A 231 -2.59 -4.49 11.71
CA ALA A 231 -1.51 -5.49 11.59
C ALA A 231 -0.74 -5.81 12.89
N ILE A 232 -0.99 -5.15 14.04
CA ILE A 232 -0.13 -5.28 15.24
C ILE A 232 -0.92 -5.60 16.51
N GLU A 233 -1.91 -6.49 16.45
CA GLU A 233 -2.72 -6.83 17.64
C GLU A 233 -2.46 -8.24 18.20
N VAL A 234 -1.87 -9.15 17.40
CA VAL A 234 -1.61 -10.53 17.81
C VAL A 234 -0.11 -10.81 17.71
N PRO A 235 0.53 -11.40 18.75
CA PRO A 235 1.94 -11.76 18.63
C PRO A 235 2.12 -12.91 17.64
N THR A 236 3.03 -12.77 16.68
CA THR A 236 3.42 -13.87 15.79
C THR A 236 3.88 -15.10 16.59
N GLN A 237 3.28 -16.24 16.28
CA GLN A 237 3.59 -17.54 16.86
C GLN A 237 4.47 -18.36 15.92
N LYS A 238 5.25 -19.27 16.51
CA LYS A 238 6.00 -20.28 15.76
C LYS A 238 5.06 -21.37 15.26
N ALA A 239 5.24 -21.81 14.02
CA ALA A 239 4.42 -22.85 13.39
C ALA A 239 4.38 -24.15 14.20
N ARG A 240 5.52 -24.58 14.76
CA ARG A 240 5.63 -25.79 15.58
C ARG A 240 4.79 -25.75 16.86
N SER A 241 4.59 -24.56 17.44
CA SER A 241 3.96 -24.38 18.75
C SER A 241 2.72 -23.48 18.69
N ILE A 242 2.07 -23.45 17.54
CA ILE A 242 0.87 -22.65 17.33
C ILE A 242 -0.28 -23.13 18.23
N ALA A 243 -0.95 -22.19 18.90
CA ALA A 243 -2.14 -22.47 19.69
C ALA A 243 -3.40 -22.49 18.80
N ILE A 244 -4.40 -23.30 19.20
CA ILE A 244 -5.72 -23.28 18.58
C ILE A 244 -6.44 -21.96 18.93
N GLY A 245 -7.09 -21.34 17.95
CA GLY A 245 -7.75 -20.04 18.09
C GLY A 245 -7.16 -19.01 17.15
N ASP A 246 -7.28 -17.73 17.51
CA ASP A 246 -6.72 -16.63 16.72
C ASP A 246 -5.19 -16.70 16.76
N ALA A 247 -4.56 -16.79 15.59
CA ALA A 247 -3.12 -16.92 15.44
C ALA A 247 -2.59 -16.08 14.29
N GLU A 248 -1.38 -15.56 14.51
CA GLU A 248 -0.54 -14.92 13.51
C GLU A 248 0.68 -15.79 13.26
N VAL A 249 0.95 -16.12 11.99
CA VAL A 249 2.10 -16.91 11.58
C VAL A 249 2.77 -16.26 10.38
N ILE A 250 4.10 -16.28 10.37
CA ILE A 250 4.92 -15.78 9.27
C ILE A 250 5.77 -16.93 8.77
N GLY A 251 5.86 -17.07 7.46
CA GLY A 251 6.71 -18.09 6.88
C GLY A 251 6.86 -17.94 5.38
N GLN A 252 7.55 -18.91 4.82
CA GLN A 252 7.69 -19.10 3.40
C GLN A 252 6.54 -19.96 2.87
N VAL A 253 6.02 -19.59 1.72
CA VAL A 253 5.02 -20.37 0.98
C VAL A 253 5.67 -21.63 0.41
N ARG A 254 5.17 -22.81 0.79
CA ARG A 254 5.56 -24.11 0.23
C ARG A 254 4.35 -24.81 -0.40
N PRO A 255 4.50 -25.42 -1.58
CA PRO A 255 3.39 -26.04 -2.28
C PRO A 255 2.95 -27.33 -1.59
N MET A 256 1.65 -27.50 -1.32
CA MET A 256 1.08 -28.82 -0.98
C MET A 256 0.95 -29.72 -2.22
N SER A 257 0.70 -29.08 -3.36
CA SER A 257 0.62 -29.68 -4.68
C SER A 257 1.13 -28.67 -5.70
N GLN A 258 1.53 -29.14 -6.88
CA GLN A 258 1.94 -28.24 -7.97
C GLN A 258 0.76 -27.33 -8.34
N PRO A 259 0.91 -25.98 -8.23
CA PRO A 259 -0.15 -25.06 -8.62
C PRO A 259 -0.39 -25.15 -10.13
N PRO A 260 -1.64 -24.99 -10.59
CA PRO A 260 -1.91 -24.88 -12.01
C PRO A 260 -1.31 -23.58 -12.57
N THR A 261 -0.90 -23.61 -13.83
CA THR A 261 -0.52 -22.39 -14.56
C THR A 261 -1.72 -21.46 -14.68
N VAL A 262 -1.56 -20.23 -14.21
CA VAL A 262 -2.58 -19.18 -14.33
C VAL A 262 -2.59 -18.68 -15.76
N VAL A 263 -3.77 -18.71 -16.39
CA VAL A 263 -3.98 -18.16 -17.73
C VAL A 263 -4.91 -16.96 -17.62
N VAL A 264 -4.38 -15.77 -17.85
CA VAL A 264 -5.12 -14.51 -17.71
C VAL A 264 -6.02 -14.29 -18.91
N ASP A 265 -7.30 -14.02 -18.67
CA ASP A 265 -8.31 -13.71 -19.71
C ASP A 265 -8.38 -14.79 -20.82
N ASN A 266 -8.17 -16.07 -20.44
CA ASN A 266 -8.09 -17.22 -21.36
C ASN A 266 -7.11 -17.03 -22.53
N ASP A 267 -6.07 -16.21 -22.35
CA ASP A 267 -5.05 -15.94 -23.35
C ASP A 267 -3.75 -16.69 -22.99
N PRO A 268 -3.36 -17.74 -23.73
CA PRO A 268 -2.13 -18.50 -23.46
C PRO A 268 -0.84 -17.68 -23.58
N SER A 269 -0.88 -16.46 -24.11
CA SER A 269 0.26 -15.53 -24.09
C SER A 269 0.43 -14.79 -22.75
N LYS A 270 -0.58 -14.82 -21.88
CA LYS A 270 -0.61 -14.14 -20.58
C LYS A 270 -0.69 -15.19 -19.49
N THR A 271 0.45 -15.77 -19.17
CA THR A 271 0.53 -16.84 -18.17
C THR A 271 1.48 -16.51 -17.04
N ALA A 272 1.21 -17.10 -15.88
CA ALA A 272 2.11 -17.12 -14.75
C ALA A 272 2.07 -18.49 -14.08
N GLU A 273 3.23 -18.96 -13.63
CA GLU A 273 3.39 -20.25 -12.97
C GLU A 273 3.60 -20.06 -11.47
N ASP A 274 3.48 -21.15 -10.71
CA ASP A 274 3.81 -21.23 -9.29
C ASP A 274 3.03 -20.29 -8.34
N LEU A 275 1.85 -19.81 -8.75
CA LEU A 275 0.99 -18.98 -7.91
C LEU A 275 0.01 -19.83 -7.09
N VAL A 276 0.16 -19.80 -5.76
CA VAL A 276 -0.77 -20.48 -4.83
C VAL A 276 -2.01 -19.64 -4.53
N VAL A 277 -1.91 -18.32 -4.65
CA VAL A 277 -3.05 -17.41 -4.52
C VAL A 277 -2.87 -16.32 -5.55
N TRP A 278 -3.89 -16.03 -6.34
CA TRP A 278 -3.80 -15.02 -7.38
C TRP A 278 -5.15 -14.38 -7.66
N ASN A 279 -5.08 -13.18 -8.22
CA ASN A 279 -6.21 -12.54 -8.87
C ASN A 279 -5.70 -11.71 -10.05
N TRP A 280 -6.49 -11.65 -11.11
CA TRP A 280 -6.23 -10.74 -12.22
C TRP A 280 -7.42 -9.83 -12.47
N LEU A 281 -7.13 -8.65 -13.01
CA LEU A 281 -8.11 -7.64 -13.40
C LEU A 281 -7.79 -7.16 -14.80
N TYR A 282 -8.78 -7.25 -15.67
CA TYR A 282 -8.81 -6.63 -16.98
C TYR A 282 -9.61 -5.33 -16.88
N ASP A 283 -8.94 -4.21 -17.16
CA ASP A 283 -9.54 -2.89 -17.24
C ASP A 283 -9.20 -2.19 -18.55
N VAL A 284 -10.04 -1.24 -18.92
CA VAL A 284 -9.87 -0.43 -20.14
C VAL A 284 -9.87 1.05 -19.80
N GLU A 285 -9.00 1.80 -20.45
CA GLU A 285 -9.01 3.26 -20.37
C GLU A 285 -10.05 3.81 -21.35
N ILE A 286 -11.01 4.57 -20.83
CA ILE A 286 -12.09 5.18 -21.60
C ILE A 286 -11.92 6.69 -21.59
N GLU A 287 -11.98 7.28 -22.78
CA GLU A 287 -12.10 8.72 -23.01
C GLU A 287 -13.55 9.06 -23.35
N GLU A 288 -14.19 9.87 -22.52
CA GLU A 288 -15.56 10.30 -22.73
C GLU A 288 -15.64 11.83 -22.80
N THR A 289 -16.33 12.31 -23.84
CA THR A 289 -16.66 13.73 -23.98
C THR A 289 -18.05 13.96 -23.41
N TYR A 290 -18.16 14.85 -22.43
CA TYR A 290 -19.43 15.29 -21.88
C TYR A 290 -19.58 16.81 -22.01
N THR A 291 -20.83 17.27 -21.98
CA THR A 291 -21.12 18.70 -21.89
C THR A 291 -21.29 19.05 -20.43
N ASN A 292 -20.49 19.99 -19.92
CA ASN A 292 -20.61 20.45 -18.54
C ASN A 292 -21.88 21.30 -18.36
N SER A 293 -22.17 21.73 -17.12
CA SER A 293 -23.31 22.59 -16.80
C SER A 293 -23.31 23.91 -17.57
N ASP A 294 -22.14 24.37 -18.00
CA ASP A 294 -21.92 25.64 -18.69
C ASP A 294 -22.02 25.51 -20.22
N GLY A 295 -22.33 24.31 -20.73
CA GLY A 295 -22.49 24.05 -22.16
C GLY A 295 -21.19 23.78 -22.91
N GLU A 296 -20.05 23.73 -22.21
CA GLU A 296 -18.74 23.46 -22.78
C GLU A 296 -18.47 21.95 -22.87
N ARG A 297 -17.70 21.54 -23.88
CA ARG A 297 -17.35 20.14 -24.09
C ARG A 297 -16.05 19.84 -23.37
N GLU A 298 -16.13 19.01 -22.34
CA GLU A 298 -14.97 18.53 -21.59
C GLU A 298 -14.69 17.06 -21.91
N THR A 299 -13.42 16.67 -21.75
CA THR A 299 -12.99 15.29 -21.94
C THR A 299 -12.45 14.74 -20.64
N ARG A 300 -13.02 13.63 -20.16
CA ARG A 300 -12.49 12.89 -19.01
C ARG A 300 -11.91 11.56 -19.45
N ARG A 301 -10.86 11.13 -18.75
CA ARG A 301 -10.27 9.80 -18.88
C ARG A 301 -10.38 9.06 -17.58
N TYR A 302 -10.83 7.82 -17.65
CA TYR A 302 -10.92 6.96 -16.48
C TYR A 302 -10.74 5.50 -16.88
N TRP A 303 -10.26 4.70 -15.93
CA TRP A 303 -10.19 3.25 -16.07
C TRP A 303 -11.53 2.64 -15.68
N ARG A 304 -11.97 1.66 -16.46
CA ARG A 304 -13.18 0.90 -16.19
C ARG A 304 -12.83 -0.59 -16.11
N ASP A 305 -13.17 -1.20 -14.99
CA ASP A 305 -13.03 -2.64 -14.77
C ASP A 305 -14.00 -3.40 -15.69
N ILE A 306 -13.48 -4.40 -16.38
CA ILE A 306 -14.23 -5.18 -17.38
C ILE A 306 -14.43 -6.60 -16.92
N ASP A 307 -13.35 -7.27 -16.51
CA ASP A 307 -13.40 -8.66 -16.08
C ASP A 307 -12.31 -8.92 -15.04
N SER A 308 -12.54 -9.92 -14.20
CA SER A 308 -11.60 -10.30 -13.16
C SER A 308 -11.84 -11.73 -12.75
N GLU A 309 -10.77 -12.43 -12.40
CA GLU A 309 -10.85 -13.77 -11.83
C GLU A 309 -9.83 -13.90 -10.71
N SER A 310 -10.10 -14.80 -9.78
CA SER A 310 -9.20 -15.17 -8.70
C SER A 310 -9.16 -16.66 -8.55
N GLY A 311 -8.00 -17.18 -8.17
CA GLY A 311 -7.82 -18.58 -7.84
C GLY A 311 -6.94 -18.74 -6.62
N ASP A 312 -7.10 -19.88 -5.96
CA ASP A 312 -6.31 -20.23 -4.80
C ASP A 312 -6.15 -21.74 -4.69
N GLU A 313 -5.01 -22.13 -4.12
CA GLU A 313 -4.60 -23.50 -3.87
C GLU A 313 -4.08 -23.61 -2.44
N THR A 314 -4.43 -24.71 -1.77
CA THR A 314 -3.94 -24.98 -0.42
C THR A 314 -2.40 -25.04 -0.41
N PHE A 315 -1.77 -24.40 0.57
CA PHE A 315 -0.32 -24.37 0.70
C PHE A 315 0.12 -24.52 2.16
N VAL A 316 1.41 -24.71 2.38
CA VAL A 316 2.04 -24.71 3.70
C VAL A 316 2.76 -23.40 3.92
N THR A 317 2.50 -22.74 5.05
CA THR A 317 3.37 -21.67 5.55
C THR A 317 4.42 -22.29 6.45
N HIS A 318 5.70 -22.06 6.14
CA HIS A 318 6.82 -22.64 6.87
C HIS A 318 7.73 -21.58 7.48
N ASP A 319 7.87 -21.59 8.80
CA ASP A 319 8.67 -20.59 9.53
C ASP A 319 10.09 -21.07 9.87
N GLY A 320 10.46 -22.26 9.39
CA GLY A 320 11.71 -22.95 9.69
C GLY A 320 11.64 -23.89 10.90
N THR A 321 10.70 -23.68 11.83
CA THR A 321 10.44 -24.58 12.95
C THR A 321 9.46 -25.71 12.61
N GLY A 322 8.60 -25.47 11.62
CA GLY A 322 7.69 -26.42 11.02
C GLY A 322 6.73 -25.74 10.04
N GLY A 323 5.86 -26.55 9.42
CA GLY A 323 4.84 -26.09 8.49
C GLY A 323 3.44 -26.12 9.09
N VAL A 324 2.57 -25.19 8.67
CA VAL A 324 1.12 -25.21 8.97
C VAL A 324 0.35 -25.05 7.67
N ILE A 325 -0.75 -25.79 7.55
CA ILE A 325 -1.62 -25.73 6.36
C ILE A 325 -2.40 -24.42 6.35
N VAL A 326 -2.55 -23.85 5.16
CA VAL A 326 -3.36 -22.66 4.91
C VAL A 326 -4.40 -23.02 3.86
N GLU A 327 -5.66 -22.74 4.17
CA GLU A 327 -6.76 -22.89 3.21
C GLU A 327 -7.20 -21.52 2.70
N PRO A 328 -6.53 -20.96 1.67
CA PRO A 328 -6.77 -19.60 1.22
C PRO A 328 -8.21 -19.34 0.76
N GLY A 329 -8.92 -20.34 0.23
CA GLY A 329 -10.33 -20.23 -0.15
C GLY A 329 -11.27 -19.88 1.00
N SER A 330 -10.86 -20.11 2.26
CA SER A 330 -11.63 -19.70 3.44
C SER A 330 -11.47 -18.23 3.80
N PHE A 331 -10.49 -17.52 3.23
CA PHE A 331 -10.17 -16.13 3.54
C PHE A 331 -10.92 -15.16 2.62
N SER A 332 -11.67 -14.26 3.25
CA SER A 332 -12.34 -13.14 2.56
C SER A 332 -11.38 -12.01 2.17
N ARG A 333 -10.22 -11.91 2.81
CA ARG A 333 -9.23 -10.84 2.59
C ARG A 333 -7.86 -11.42 2.27
N LYS A 334 -7.28 -10.94 1.17
CA LYS A 334 -6.00 -11.37 0.62
C LYS A 334 -5.29 -10.10 0.09
N GLU A 335 -4.24 -9.67 0.79
CA GLU A 335 -3.48 -8.46 0.48
C GLU A 335 -2.16 -8.87 -0.20
N LEU A 336 -2.18 -8.93 -1.53
CA LEU A 336 -1.07 -9.41 -2.36
C LEU A 336 -0.08 -8.30 -2.78
N GLY A 337 -0.36 -7.05 -2.39
CA GLY A 337 0.47 -5.89 -2.71
C GLY A 337 0.29 -5.37 -4.14
N GLN A 338 1.39 -5.05 -4.80
CA GLN A 338 1.39 -4.53 -6.18
C GLN A 338 1.25 -5.66 -7.22
N PRO A 339 0.78 -5.37 -8.45
CA PRO A 339 0.74 -6.36 -9.52
C PRO A 339 2.14 -6.91 -9.83
N ILE A 340 2.28 -8.23 -9.92
CA ILE A 340 3.52 -8.91 -10.27
C ILE A 340 3.79 -8.88 -11.78
N ILE A 341 2.74 -8.82 -12.60
CA ILE A 341 2.82 -8.65 -14.05
C ILE A 341 1.67 -7.75 -14.51
N THR A 342 1.96 -6.82 -15.41
CA THR A 342 0.95 -6.01 -16.10
C THR A 342 1.15 -6.09 -17.60
N TRP A 343 0.15 -6.59 -18.32
CA TRP A 343 0.11 -6.51 -19.78
C TRP A 343 -0.70 -5.30 -20.19
N SER A 344 -0.29 -4.58 -21.22
CA SER A 344 -1.13 -3.55 -21.81
C SER A 344 -0.98 -3.48 -23.33
N CYS A 345 -2.05 -3.03 -24.00
CA CYS A 345 -2.01 -2.77 -25.44
C CYS A 345 -3.01 -1.70 -25.88
N SER A 346 -2.67 -1.01 -26.96
CA SER A 346 -3.57 0.00 -27.55
C SER A 346 -4.85 -0.61 -28.14
N HIS A 347 -5.99 0.06 -27.96
CA HIS A 347 -7.29 -0.40 -28.49
C HIS A 347 -7.30 -0.57 -30.01
N SER A 348 -6.62 0.34 -30.73
CA SER A 348 -6.50 0.30 -32.20
C SER A 348 -5.76 -0.95 -32.70
N SER A 349 -4.87 -1.49 -31.87
CA SER A 349 -4.13 -2.71 -32.15
C SER A 349 -4.91 -3.96 -31.71
N PHE A 350 -5.68 -3.84 -30.62
CA PHE A 350 -6.59 -4.89 -30.15
C PHE A 350 -7.67 -5.23 -31.18
N ALA A 351 -8.25 -4.24 -31.87
CA ALA A 351 -9.24 -4.46 -32.92
C ALA A 351 -8.74 -5.31 -34.11
N LYS A 352 -7.42 -5.43 -34.32
CA LYS A 352 -6.82 -6.33 -35.33
C LYS A 352 -6.68 -7.78 -34.84
N LEU A 353 -6.82 -8.04 -33.54
CA LEU A 353 -6.85 -9.38 -32.93
C LEU A 353 -8.26 -10.00 -33.07
N ARG A 354 -8.66 -10.22 -34.32
CA ARG A 354 -9.97 -10.77 -34.75
C ARG A 354 -10.22 -12.24 -34.29
N LYS A 355 -9.37 -12.80 -33.43
CA LYS A 355 -9.38 -14.21 -32.99
C LYS A 355 -9.76 -14.43 -31.53
N ILE A 356 -9.84 -13.37 -30.72
CA ILE A 356 -10.42 -13.49 -29.38
C ILE A 356 -11.94 -13.45 -29.57
N ASN A 357 -12.68 -14.35 -28.92
CA ASN A 357 -14.15 -14.43 -28.95
C ASN A 357 -14.87 -13.18 -28.39
N LEU A 358 -14.19 -12.03 -28.33
CA LEU A 358 -14.64 -10.75 -27.79
C LEU A 358 -15.53 -9.95 -28.76
N TRP A 359 -15.82 -10.43 -29.97
CA TRP A 359 -16.74 -9.74 -30.89
C TRP A 359 -18.17 -9.57 -30.30
N ARG A 360 -18.52 -10.33 -29.25
CA ARG A 360 -19.76 -10.10 -28.48
C ARG A 360 -19.68 -8.91 -27.49
N ALA A 361 -18.49 -8.42 -27.15
CA ALA A 361 -18.29 -7.32 -26.19
C ALA A 361 -18.00 -5.94 -26.85
N VAL A 362 -17.75 -5.91 -28.17
CA VAL A 362 -17.46 -4.68 -28.95
C VAL A 362 -18.65 -3.70 -29.03
N ARG A 363 -19.77 -3.94 -28.30
CA ARG A 363 -20.97 -3.10 -28.37
C ARG A 363 -21.49 -2.48 -27.08
N THR A 364 -20.83 -2.61 -25.93
CA THR A 364 -21.39 -2.04 -24.68
C THR A 364 -20.33 -1.82 -23.59
N TYR A 365 -19.43 -0.85 -23.75
CA TYR A 365 -18.61 -0.33 -22.64
C TYR A 365 -18.94 1.12 -22.26
N GLY A 366 -20.10 1.62 -22.69
CA GLY A 366 -20.56 3.01 -22.45
C GLY A 366 -20.47 3.88 -23.70
N SER A 367 -20.68 5.19 -23.53
CA SER A 367 -20.65 6.22 -24.58
C SER A 367 -19.25 6.67 -25.02
N GLY A 368 -18.19 6.30 -24.29
CA GLY A 368 -16.82 6.76 -24.52
C GLY A 368 -16.00 5.90 -25.49
N ARG A 369 -14.88 6.48 -25.95
CA ARG A 369 -13.88 5.84 -26.81
C ARG A 369 -12.85 5.10 -25.97
N VAL A 370 -12.63 3.81 -26.24
CA VAL A 370 -11.59 3.02 -25.57
C VAL A 370 -10.21 3.37 -26.14
N LEU A 371 -9.23 3.60 -25.26
CA LEU A 371 -7.86 3.98 -25.60
C LEU A 371 -6.88 2.81 -25.46
N GLU A 372 -6.88 2.18 -24.29
CA GLU A 372 -5.92 1.16 -23.87
C GLU A 372 -6.63 0.02 -23.16
N HIS A 373 -6.12 -1.19 -23.35
CA HIS A 373 -6.47 -2.39 -22.60
C HIS A 373 -5.33 -2.72 -21.66
N ARG A 374 -5.65 -3.08 -20.42
CA ARG A 374 -4.65 -3.45 -19.43
C ARG A 374 -5.13 -4.64 -18.60
N TRP A 375 -4.23 -5.59 -18.40
CA TRP A 375 -4.42 -6.76 -17.55
C TRP A 375 -3.39 -6.69 -16.44
N ARG A 376 -3.84 -6.77 -15.19
CA ARG A 376 -2.98 -6.74 -14.00
C ARG A 376 -3.13 -8.04 -13.27
N LEU A 377 -2.03 -8.71 -12.96
CA LEU A 377 -1.99 -9.94 -12.19
C LEU A 377 -1.30 -9.68 -10.85
N TRP A 378 -1.96 -10.08 -9.77
CA TRP A 378 -1.41 -10.15 -8.43
C TRP A 378 -1.28 -11.61 -8.03
N GLY A 379 -0.25 -11.94 -7.28
CA GLY A 379 0.01 -13.33 -6.90
C GLY A 379 0.88 -13.46 -5.67
N LEU A 380 0.62 -14.53 -4.92
CA LEU A 380 1.51 -15.11 -3.93
C LEU A 380 2.12 -16.36 -4.55
N SER A 381 3.43 -16.35 -4.73
CA SER A 381 4.18 -17.41 -5.42
C SER A 381 4.77 -18.40 -4.43
N ILE A 382 5.11 -19.60 -4.87
CA ILE A 382 5.96 -20.51 -4.10
C ILE A 382 7.26 -19.79 -3.74
N GLY A 383 7.67 -19.90 -2.47
CA GLY A 383 8.88 -19.26 -1.95
C GLY A 383 8.67 -17.83 -1.46
N ASP A 384 7.58 -17.14 -1.81
CA ASP A 384 7.31 -15.78 -1.32
C ASP A 384 7.14 -15.78 0.23
N PRO A 385 7.46 -14.65 0.89
CA PRO A 385 7.09 -14.44 2.27
C PRO A 385 5.57 -14.26 2.39
N CYS A 386 4.97 -14.87 3.39
CA CYS A 386 3.58 -14.64 3.74
C CYS A 386 3.38 -14.50 5.26
N MET A 387 2.52 -13.56 5.62
CA MET A 387 2.03 -13.34 6.97
C MET A 387 0.54 -13.65 6.99
N ILE A 388 0.10 -14.47 7.93
CA ILE A 388 -1.27 -14.98 7.97
C ILE A 388 -1.88 -14.70 9.32
N HIS A 389 -2.98 -13.97 9.31
CA HIS A 389 -3.87 -13.81 10.45
C HIS A 389 -5.01 -14.79 10.24
N GLY A 390 -5.04 -15.90 10.96
CA GLY A 390 -5.98 -16.98 10.72
C GLY A 390 -6.51 -17.59 12.01
N SER A 391 -7.64 -18.28 11.91
CA SER A 391 -8.13 -19.14 12.97
C SER A 391 -7.44 -20.50 12.85
N ALA A 392 -6.52 -20.79 13.77
CA ALA A 392 -5.86 -22.07 13.88
C ALA A 392 -6.84 -23.12 14.42
N THR A 393 -7.09 -24.15 13.63
CA THR A 393 -8.04 -25.22 13.93
C THR A 393 -7.43 -26.58 13.68
N THR A 394 -7.87 -27.58 14.42
CA THR A 394 -7.48 -28.97 14.16
C THR A 394 -8.15 -29.47 12.90
N LEU A 395 -7.38 -30.09 12.02
CA LEU A 395 -7.87 -30.71 10.80
C LEU A 395 -8.80 -31.89 11.13
N SER A 396 -9.82 -32.08 10.29
CA SER A 396 -10.62 -33.30 10.30
C SER A 396 -9.76 -34.49 9.84
N LEU A 397 -10.19 -35.71 10.16
CA LEU A 397 -9.52 -36.93 9.68
C LEU A 397 -9.50 -36.99 8.14
N GLU A 398 -10.60 -36.60 7.49
CA GLU A 398 -10.69 -36.54 6.03
C GLU A 398 -9.70 -35.56 5.41
N ALA A 399 -9.58 -34.36 5.99
CA ALA A 399 -8.61 -33.37 5.52
C ALA A 399 -7.15 -33.83 5.76
N THR A 400 -6.91 -34.49 6.89
CA THR A 400 -5.60 -35.09 7.21
C THR A 400 -5.19 -36.12 6.15
N GLU A 401 -6.10 -36.99 5.74
CA GLU A 401 -5.88 -37.97 4.68
C GLU A 401 -5.71 -37.31 3.30
N LYS A 402 -6.54 -36.32 2.96
CA LYS A 402 -6.45 -35.54 1.72
C LYS A 402 -5.07 -34.90 1.55
N TYR A 403 -4.52 -34.34 2.62
CA TYR A 403 -3.23 -33.67 2.63
C TYR A 403 -2.04 -34.63 2.82
N GLY A 404 -2.29 -35.94 2.87
CA GLY A 404 -1.23 -36.95 3.00
C GLY A 404 -0.50 -36.93 4.35
N ILE A 405 -1.12 -36.36 5.39
CA ILE A 405 -0.51 -36.25 6.72
C ILE A 405 -0.56 -37.61 7.41
N THR A 406 0.59 -38.05 7.91
CA THR A 406 0.77 -39.35 8.56
C THR A 406 0.98 -39.22 10.06
N LYS A 407 1.05 -40.37 10.76
CA LYS A 407 1.39 -40.41 12.19
C LYS A 407 2.85 -40.05 12.48
N LYS A 408 3.73 -40.10 11.47
CA LYS A 408 5.15 -39.72 11.60
C LYS A 408 5.34 -38.21 11.59
N ASP A 409 4.39 -37.49 11.01
CA ASP A 409 4.43 -36.04 10.94
C ASP A 409 4.29 -35.39 12.32
N PRO A 410 4.94 -34.22 12.51
CA PRO A 410 4.91 -33.53 13.79
C PRO A 410 3.51 -32.98 14.10
N PRO A 411 3.18 -32.70 15.36
CA PRO A 411 1.82 -32.32 15.76
C PRO A 411 1.23 -31.11 15.02
N ASN A 412 2.07 -30.14 14.64
CA ASN A 412 1.67 -28.95 13.86
C ASN A 412 1.08 -29.28 12.48
N SER A 413 1.42 -30.43 11.90
CA SER A 413 0.82 -30.90 10.63
C SER A 413 -0.70 -31.07 10.71
N ARG A 414 -1.25 -31.25 11.91
CA ARG A 414 -2.70 -31.47 12.13
C ARG A 414 -3.48 -30.18 12.35
N ILE A 415 -2.84 -29.03 12.13
CA ILE A 415 -3.42 -27.71 12.33
C ILE A 415 -3.51 -27.02 10.96
N ALA A 416 -4.64 -26.35 10.72
CA ALA A 416 -4.82 -25.48 9.57
C ALA A 416 -5.27 -24.08 10.00
N LEU A 417 -4.81 -23.08 9.26
CA LEU A 417 -5.22 -21.70 9.35
C LEU A 417 -6.39 -21.44 8.41
N LEU A 418 -7.50 -21.00 8.97
CA LEU A 418 -8.75 -20.69 8.26
C LEU A 418 -9.11 -19.20 8.38
N GLY A 419 -9.77 -18.67 7.35
CA GLY A 419 -10.21 -17.29 7.23
C GLY A 419 -11.52 -16.96 7.97
N LYS A 420 -11.70 -17.49 9.19
CA LYS A 420 -12.87 -17.23 10.02
C LYS A 420 -12.61 -16.07 10.98
N ASP A 421 -13.29 -14.95 10.76
CA ASP A 421 -13.19 -13.78 11.63
C ASP A 421 -13.68 -14.05 13.05
N SER A 422 -12.99 -13.44 14.01
CA SER A 422 -13.42 -13.34 15.39
C SER A 422 -13.79 -11.89 15.73
N GLU A 423 -14.24 -11.65 16.96
CA GLU A 423 -14.42 -10.29 17.49
C GLU A 423 -13.07 -9.58 17.68
N ALA A 424 -12.02 -10.34 17.97
CA ALA A 424 -10.69 -9.81 18.27
C ALA A 424 -9.80 -9.65 17.04
N MET A 425 -9.98 -10.48 15.99
CA MET A 425 -9.06 -10.51 14.86
C MET A 425 -9.80 -10.66 13.52
N LYS A 426 -9.40 -9.82 12.55
CA LYS A 426 -9.80 -9.94 11.16
C LYS A 426 -8.80 -10.82 10.41
N THR A 427 -9.27 -11.96 9.93
CA THR A 427 -8.42 -12.92 9.24
C THR A 427 -8.03 -12.43 7.85
N THR A 428 -6.75 -12.48 7.52
CA THR A 428 -6.19 -11.91 6.28
C THR A 428 -4.91 -12.66 5.92
N ILE A 429 -4.71 -12.91 4.62
CA ILE A 429 -3.42 -13.35 4.08
C ILE A 429 -2.70 -12.13 3.52
N TRP A 430 -1.48 -11.90 3.96
CA TRP A 430 -0.61 -10.83 3.47
C TRP A 430 0.59 -11.44 2.77
N ARG A 431 0.94 -10.89 1.61
CA ARG A 431 2.26 -11.10 1.02
C ARG A 431 3.26 -10.21 1.74
N GLY A 432 4.39 -10.76 2.16
CA GLY A 432 5.38 -10.10 3.01
C GLY A 432 5.49 -10.68 4.42
N SER A 433 6.53 -10.26 5.13
CA SER A 433 6.75 -10.55 6.55
C SER A 433 6.27 -9.39 7.43
N GLU A 434 6.27 -9.56 8.75
CA GLU A 434 5.98 -8.46 9.68
C GLU A 434 6.95 -7.29 9.47
N LEU A 435 8.22 -7.61 9.18
CA LEU A 435 9.25 -6.59 8.90
C LEU A 435 8.88 -5.71 7.70
N THR A 436 8.49 -6.32 6.58
CA THR A 436 8.12 -5.56 5.38
C THR A 436 6.78 -4.86 5.53
N ASN A 437 5.82 -5.47 6.23
CA ASN A 437 4.50 -4.89 6.47
C ASN A 437 4.60 -3.67 7.39
N VAL A 438 5.38 -3.76 8.48
CA VAL A 438 5.61 -2.62 9.39
C VAL A 438 6.44 -1.51 8.74
N ALA A 439 7.38 -1.84 7.85
CA ALA A 439 8.12 -0.84 7.09
C ALA A 439 7.23 0.03 6.16
N LEU A 440 6.04 -0.47 5.81
CA LEU A 440 5.03 0.24 5.04
C LEU A 440 3.94 0.87 5.94
N ALA A 441 3.91 0.55 7.23
CA ALA A 441 2.93 1.10 8.16
C ALA A 441 3.21 2.58 8.48
N GLU A 442 2.16 3.39 8.48
CA GLU A 442 2.22 4.80 8.92
C GLU A 442 2.04 4.91 10.44
N SER A 443 2.59 5.96 11.04
CA SER A 443 2.42 6.23 12.47
C SER A 443 0.94 6.45 12.83
N ALA A 444 0.47 5.70 13.81
CA ALA A 444 -0.88 5.88 14.37
C ALA A 444 -1.03 7.24 15.08
N PHE A 445 0.05 7.75 15.69
CA PHE A 445 0.06 9.05 16.33
C PHE A 445 -0.10 10.17 15.29
N GLU A 446 0.61 10.09 14.17
CA GLU A 446 0.54 11.09 13.11
C GLU A 446 -0.79 11.07 12.35
N THR A 447 -1.38 9.90 12.13
CA THR A 447 -2.61 9.77 11.34
C THR A 447 -3.89 10.03 12.14
N ALA A 448 -3.85 9.96 13.48
CA ALA A 448 -5.01 10.25 14.33
C ALA A 448 -4.82 11.40 15.31
N VAL A 449 -3.73 11.41 16.06
CA VAL A 449 -3.58 12.35 17.19
C VAL A 449 -3.24 13.74 16.69
N ILE A 450 -2.28 13.88 15.78
CA ILE A 450 -1.86 15.18 15.24
C ILE A 450 -3.03 15.92 14.56
N PRO A 451 -3.81 15.32 13.63
CA PRO A 451 -4.94 15.99 13.01
C PRO A 451 -5.99 16.45 14.03
N VAL A 452 -6.30 15.64 15.05
CA VAL A 452 -7.25 16.02 16.11
C VAL A 452 -6.73 17.22 16.90
N ILE A 453 -5.46 17.24 17.30
CA ILE A 453 -4.85 18.38 17.98
C ILE A 453 -4.89 19.63 17.10
N MET A 454 -4.58 19.48 15.81
CA MET A 454 -4.65 20.57 14.83
C MET A 454 -6.07 21.13 14.71
N THR A 455 -7.10 20.26 14.64
CA THR A 455 -8.51 20.71 14.61
C THR A 455 -8.88 21.47 15.88
N LEU A 456 -8.47 20.99 17.06
CA LEU A 456 -8.73 21.67 18.32
C LEU A 456 -8.06 23.05 18.33
N PHE A 457 -6.77 23.12 17.98
CA PHE A 457 -6.02 24.37 17.89
C PHE A 457 -6.67 25.35 16.92
N ALA A 458 -6.96 24.91 15.69
CA ALA A 458 -7.58 25.74 14.66
C ALA A 458 -8.95 26.24 15.13
N THR A 459 -9.78 25.38 15.72
CA THR A 459 -11.10 25.76 16.25
C THR A 459 -10.98 26.82 17.35
N THR A 460 -10.07 26.62 18.31
CA THR A 460 -9.84 27.60 19.39
C THR A 460 -9.33 28.93 18.85
N ALA A 461 -8.32 28.92 17.98
CA ALA A 461 -7.80 30.14 17.34
C ALA A 461 -8.91 30.87 16.55
N SER A 462 -9.73 30.11 15.83
CA SER A 462 -10.85 30.62 15.05
C SER A 462 -11.90 31.32 15.91
N ILE A 463 -12.30 30.70 17.04
CA ILE A 463 -13.25 31.29 17.99
C ILE A 463 -12.69 32.59 18.58
N ILE A 464 -11.42 32.59 18.97
CA ILE A 464 -10.77 33.79 19.52
C ILE A 464 -10.78 34.92 18.49
N CYS A 465 -10.39 34.63 17.25
CA CYS A 465 -10.35 35.65 16.19
C CYS A 465 -11.74 36.15 15.81
N TYR A 466 -12.74 35.26 15.73
CA TYR A 466 -14.13 35.62 15.44
C TYR A 466 -14.76 36.52 16.53
N LEU A 467 -14.36 36.34 17.80
CA LEU A 467 -14.84 37.16 18.90
C LEU A 467 -14.07 38.48 19.05
N ALA A 468 -12.80 38.52 18.60
CA ALA A 468 -11.93 39.69 18.72
C ALA A 468 -12.11 40.70 17.58
N LEU A 469 -12.49 40.22 16.39
CA LEU A 469 -12.82 41.02 15.21
C LEU A 469 -14.33 41.23 15.16
#